data_AF-A0A964Z9W8-F1
#
_entry.id   AF-A0A964Z9W8-F1
#
_cell.length_a   1.000
_cell.length_b   1.000
_cell.length_c   1.000
_cell.angle_alpha   90.00
_cell.angle_beta   90.00
_cell.angle_gamma   90.00
#
_symmetry.space_group_name_H-M   'P 1'
#
loop_
_entity.id
_entity.type
_entity.pdbx_description
1 polymer ?
#
loop_
_entity_poly.entity_id
_entity_poly.type
_entity_poly.pdbx_seq_one_letter_code
_entity_poly.pdbx_strand_id
1 'polypeptide(L)'
;FRASGEIQADGTFQLESYREGRLVKGTIEGRYRVRVLPPSDDPATERRARGVLAARYQKFETSGLTFVVPTGGDVVLELNAR
;
A
#
# COMPACT_ATOMS: atom_id res chain seq x y z
N PHE A 1 0.88 13.04 7.48
CA PHE A 1 1.25 12.84 6.07
C PHE A 1 1.01 11.37 5.72
N ARG A 2 0.40 11.08 4.56
CA ARG A 2 0.13 9.71 4.11
C ARG A 2 0.43 9.61 2.62
N ALA A 3 0.89 8.44 2.21
CA ALA A 3 1.07 8.08 0.81
C ALA A 3 0.30 6.77 0.53
N SER A 4 -0.12 6.59 -0.71
CA SER A 4 -0.87 5.42 -1.17
C SER A 4 -0.52 5.11 -2.61
N GLY A 5 -0.72 3.86 -3.02
CA GLY A 5 -0.57 3.42 -4.40
C GLY A 5 -1.50 2.25 -4.65
N GLU A 6 -2.03 2.18 -5.87
CA GLU A 6 -2.81 1.03 -6.32
C GLU A 6 -1.86 -0.09 -6.76
N ILE A 7 -2.07 -1.29 -6.19
CA ILE A 7 -1.33 -2.49 -6.57
C ILE A 7 -1.88 -2.99 -7.90
N GLN A 8 -1.02 -3.01 -8.91
CA GLN A 8 -1.32 -3.48 -10.26
C GLN A 8 -1.33 -5.01 -10.32
N ALA A 9 -1.81 -5.56 -11.43
CA ALA A 9 -1.93 -7.01 -11.63
C ALA A 9 -0.58 -7.75 -11.58
N ASP A 10 0.53 -7.06 -11.87
CA ASP A 10 1.90 -7.58 -11.78
C ASP A 10 2.51 -7.45 -10.37
N GLY A 11 1.74 -6.94 -9.41
CA GLY A 11 2.19 -6.71 -8.03
C GLY A 11 2.96 -5.41 -7.82
N THR A 12 3.19 -4.62 -8.88
CA THR A 12 3.83 -3.31 -8.77
C THR A 12 2.84 -2.24 -8.29
N PHE A 13 3.34 -1.14 -7.75
CA PHE A 13 2.53 0.02 -7.39
C PHE A 13 3.39 1.28 -7.48
N GLN A 14 2.75 2.42 -7.75
CA GLN A 14 3.40 3.72 -7.65
C GLN A 14 2.87 4.44 -6.41
N LEU A 15 3.80 4.95 -5.59
CA LEU A 15 3.45 5.76 -4.44
C LEU A 15 3.09 7.18 -4.87
N GLU A 16 1.98 7.66 -4.33
CA GLU A 16 1.52 9.02 -4.48
C GLU A 16 1.21 9.60 -3.10
N SER A 17 1.51 10.87 -2.92
CA SER A 17 1.27 11.60 -1.68
C SER A 17 0.33 12.76 -1.91
N TYR A 18 -0.51 13.06 -0.92
CA TYR A 18 -1.32 14.27 -0.95
C TYR A 18 -0.59 15.39 -0.20
N ARG A 19 -0.14 16.41 -0.92
CA ARG A 19 0.55 17.60 -0.37
C ARG A 19 -0.11 18.85 -0.89
N GLU A 20 -0.43 19.78 0.02
CA GLU A 20 -0.95 21.12 -0.34
C GLU A 20 -2.18 21.08 -1.27
N GLY A 21 -3.07 20.10 -1.05
CA GLY A 21 -4.28 19.96 -1.86
C GLY A 21 -4.08 19.25 -3.20
N ARG A 22 -2.87 18.75 -3.50
CA ARG A 22 -2.53 18.09 -4.77
C ARG A 22 -1.96 16.70 -4.54
N LEU A 23 -2.28 15.81 -5.48
CA LEU A 23 -1.61 14.52 -5.60
C LEU A 23 -0.25 14.75 -6.26
N VAL A 24 0.82 14.30 -5.62
CA VAL A 24 2.19 14.34 -6.16
C VAL A 24 2.75 12.94 -6.22
N LYS A 25 3.55 12.65 -7.25
CA LYS A 25 4.26 11.38 -7.38
C LYS A 25 5.31 11.25 -6.29
N GLY A 26 5.47 10.04 -5.79
CA GLY A 26 6.39 9.70 -4.72
C GLY A 26 5.91 10.13 -3.34
N THR A 27 6.83 10.01 -2.39
CA THR A 27 6.64 10.35 -0.98
C THR A 27 7.96 10.88 -0.43
N ILE A 28 7.92 11.41 0.79
CA ILE A 28 9.14 11.81 1.49
C ILE A 28 9.98 10.56 1.77
N GLU A 29 11.30 10.71 1.74
CA GLU A 29 12.22 9.63 2.11
C GLU A 29 11.96 9.15 3.54
N GLY A 30 12.25 7.87 3.79
CA GLY A 30 12.19 7.30 5.13
C GLY A 30 11.50 5.95 5.21
N ARG A 31 11.31 5.47 6.44
CA ARG A 31 10.69 4.17 6.73
C ARG A 31 9.23 4.36 7.12
N TYR A 32 8.35 3.67 6.40
CA TYR A 32 6.90 3.72 6.59
C TYR A 32 6.36 2.36 7.05
N ARG A 33 5.32 2.39 7.88
CA ARG A 33 4.45 1.23 8.10
C ARG A 33 3.46 1.13 6.95
N VAL A 34 3.17 -0.09 6.51
CA VAL A 34 2.29 -0.33 5.35
C VAL A 34 1.06 -1.11 5.78
N ARG A 35 -0.07 -0.84 5.12
CA ARG A 35 -1.27 -1.69 5.16
C ARG A 35 -1.78 -1.87 3.74
N VAL A 36 -2.47 -2.97 3.49
CA VAL A 36 -3.15 -3.27 2.23
C VAL A 36 -4.64 -3.18 2.46
N LEU A 37 -5.35 -2.48 1.58
CA LEU A 37 -6.80 -2.37 1.64
C LEU A 37 -7.40 -3.05 0.41
N PRO A 38 -8.47 -3.85 0.58
CA PRO A 38 -9.21 -4.36 -0.56
C PRO A 38 -9.88 -3.20 -1.31
N PRO A 39 -10.15 -3.37 -2.62
CA PRO A 39 -10.94 -2.40 -3.38
C PRO A 39 -12.31 -2.19 -2.72
N SER A 40 -12.73 -0.94 -2.54
CA SER A 40 -13.99 -0.58 -1.87
C SER A 40 -15.16 -0.34 -2.83
N ASP A 41 -14.94 -0.54 -4.13
CA ASP A 41 -15.87 -0.05 -5.17
C ASP A 41 -17.12 -0.93 -5.30
N ASP A 42 -17.05 -2.18 -4.85
CA ASP A 42 -18.16 -3.12 -4.87
C ASP A 42 -18.17 -4.04 -3.62
N PRO A 43 -19.29 -4.15 -2.89
CA PRO A 43 -19.44 -5.04 -1.73
C PRO A 43 -19.12 -6.52 -2.01
N ALA A 44 -19.35 -7.02 -3.22
CA ALA A 44 -19.03 -8.41 -3.56
C ALA A 44 -17.52 -8.61 -3.71
N THR A 45 -16.83 -7.64 -4.31
CA THR A 45 -15.36 -7.58 -4.41
C THR A 45 -14.72 -7.47 -3.03
N GLU A 46 -15.26 -6.64 -2.14
CA GLU A 46 -14.78 -6.49 -0.76
C GLU A 46 -14.86 -7.82 0.01
N ARG A 47 -15.99 -8.55 -0.11
CA ARG A 47 -16.15 -9.87 0.52
C ARG A 47 -15.14 -10.91 0.01
N ARG A 48 -14.90 -10.95 -1.31
CA ARG A 48 -13.91 -11.88 -1.90
C ARG A 48 -12.51 -11.55 -1.40
N ALA A 49 -12.16 -10.27 -1.35
CA ALA A 49 -10.84 -9.84 -0.92
C ALA A 49 -10.57 -10.11 0.58
N ARG A 50 -11.59 -10.07 1.44
CA ARG A 50 -11.45 -10.51 2.86
C ARG A 50 -11.06 -12.00 3.00
N GLY A 51 -11.37 -12.83 2.00
CA GLY A 51 -10.97 -14.24 1.99
C GLY A 51 -9.52 -14.48 1.56
N VAL A 52 -8.92 -13.53 0.85
CA VAL A 52 -7.55 -13.63 0.30
C VAL A 52 -6.54 -12.85 1.16
N LEU A 53 -6.96 -11.71 1.72
CA LEU A 53 -6.11 -10.83 2.50
C LEU A 53 -6.40 -10.99 4.00
N ALA A 54 -5.45 -11.56 4.73
CA ALA A 54 -5.55 -11.68 6.18
C ALA A 54 -5.75 -10.30 6.84
N ALA A 55 -6.71 -10.21 7.78
CA ALA A 55 -7.11 -8.97 8.43
C ALA A 55 -5.95 -8.20 9.10
N ARG A 56 -4.88 -8.90 9.51
CA ARG A 56 -3.68 -8.27 10.08
C ARG A 56 -3.02 -7.28 9.13
N TYR A 57 -3.06 -7.53 7.82
CA TYR A 57 -2.45 -6.66 6.80
C TYR A 57 -3.25 -5.39 6.53
N GLN A 58 -4.49 -5.29 7.02
CA GLN A 58 -5.36 -4.13 6.81
C GLN A 58 -5.15 -3.02 7.86
N LYS A 59 -4.31 -3.25 8.88
CA LYS A 59 -3.99 -2.29 9.93
C LYS A 59 -2.49 -2.06 10.02
N PHE A 60 -2.07 -0.82 10.24
CA PHE A 60 -0.64 -0.47 10.29
C PHE A 60 0.08 -1.11 11.49
N GLU A 61 -0.65 -1.32 12.58
CA GLU A 61 -0.12 -1.81 13.85
C GLU A 61 0.14 -3.32 13.80
N THR A 62 -0.64 -4.05 13.01
CA THR A 62 -0.61 -5.53 12.97
C THR A 62 -0.06 -6.10 11.68
N SER A 63 0.16 -5.27 10.65
CA SER A 63 0.62 -5.78 9.34
C SER A 63 2.03 -6.35 9.42
N GLY A 64 2.88 -5.78 10.28
CA GLY A 64 4.32 -6.05 10.30
C GLY A 64 5.04 -5.60 9.02
N LEU A 65 4.33 -4.98 8.07
CA LEU A 65 4.86 -4.55 6.79
C LEU A 65 5.54 -3.20 6.94
N THR A 66 6.78 -3.10 6.46
CA THR A 66 7.52 -1.85 6.40
C THR A 66 8.08 -1.63 5.01
N PHE A 67 8.11 -0.37 4.59
CA PHE A 67 8.66 0.05 3.32
C PHE A 67 9.67 1.18 3.54
N VAL A 68 10.81 1.11 2.84
CA VAL A 68 11.84 2.15 2.90
C VAL A 68 11.83 2.88 1.58
N VAL A 69 11.53 4.17 1.64
CA VAL A 69 11.59 5.09 0.51
C VAL A 69 13.00 5.68 0.47
N PRO A 70 13.81 5.37 -0.56
CA PRO A 70 15.12 5.98 -0.73
C PRO A 70 15.00 7.45 -1.16
N THR A 71 16.10 8.19 -1.09
CA THR A 71 16.25 9.56 -1.62
C THR A 71 15.93 9.70 -3.11
N GLY A 72 15.87 8.58 -3.86
CA GLY A 72 15.40 8.49 -5.25
C GLY A 72 15.45 7.05 -5.80
N GLY A 73 14.64 6.77 -6.83
CA GLY A 73 14.56 5.47 -7.53
C GLY A 73 13.28 4.68 -7.26
N ASP A 74 13.08 3.59 -8.01
CA ASP A 74 11.96 2.65 -7.84
C ASP A 74 12.23 1.68 -6.69
N VAL A 75 11.17 1.25 -5.98
CA VAL A 75 11.27 0.26 -4.90
C VAL A 75 10.21 -0.81 -5.09
N VAL A 76 10.59 -2.07 -4.98
CA VAL A 76 9.71 -3.24 -5.10
C VAL A 76 9.36 -3.78 -3.70
N LEU A 77 8.08 -4.01 -3.43
CA LEU A 77 7.63 -4.75 -2.24
C LEU A 77 7.38 -6.21 -2.62
N GLU A 78 8.05 -7.13 -1.94
CA GLU A 78 7.73 -8.55 -2.03
C GLU A 78 6.81 -8.96 -0.86
N LEU A 79 5.65 -9.52 -1.20
CA LEU A 79 4.73 -10.11 -0.23
C LEU A 79 4.83 -11.63 -0.30
N ASN A 80 5.43 -12.25 0.71
CA ASN A 80 5.42 -13.70 0.84
C ASN A 80 4.10 -14.15 1.48
N ALA A 81 3.24 -14.81 0.70
CA ALA A 81 2.10 -15.56 1.22
C ALA A 81 2.60 -16.88 1.83
N ARG A 82 2.13 -17.21 3.04
CA ARG A 82 2.24 -18.55 3.63
C ARG A 82 0.90 -19.25 3.51
#